data_AF-W0JQY8-F1
#
_entry.id   AF-W0JQY8-F1
#
_cell.length_a   1.000
_cell.length_b   1.000
_cell.length_c   1.000
_cell.angle_alpha   90.00
_cell.angle_beta   90.00
_cell.angle_gamma   90.00
#
_symmetry.space_group_name_H-M   'P 1'
#
loop_
_entity.id
_entity.type
_entity.pdbx_description
1 polymer ?
#
loop_
_entity_poly.entity_id
_entity_poly.type
_entity_poly.pdbx_seq_one_letter_code
_entity_poly.pdbx_strand_id
1 'polypeptide(L)'
;MGHRALVAYRRPDHLFDLRYSHWGAANLELADRIDADSPLGSGTVDSDVLADSVALDRVLTNYLDPCTHEALYLVSTDFDIRSYRVCWLEWGDGREQGRGAIVEIGPDTSDRELSIWFRATKTVLADVIEMGALSRRAAQTYLEARVAEDKDGHVYTYRGTDATGEEEYVPTPDQWIDEEEW
;
A
#
# COMPACT_ATOMS: atom_id res chain seq x y z
N MET A 1 -3.26 17.15 5.59
CA MET A 1 -3.23 15.76 5.10
C MET A 1 -2.14 15.70 4.04
N GLY A 2 -1.33 14.65 4.04
CA GLY A 2 -0.09 14.64 3.28
C GLY A 2 -0.29 14.31 1.81
N HIS A 3 -1.38 13.64 1.42
CA HIS A 3 -1.67 13.16 0.06
C HIS A 3 -0.49 12.42 -0.60
N ARG A 4 0.39 11.84 0.22
CA ARG A 4 1.64 11.22 -0.20
C ARG A 4 1.35 9.85 -0.81
N ALA A 5 1.98 9.54 -1.94
CA ALA A 5 1.86 8.26 -2.61
C ALA A 5 3.23 7.68 -2.93
N LEU A 6 3.29 6.35 -2.91
CA LEU A 6 4.38 5.58 -3.49
C LEU A 6 3.95 5.12 -4.89
N VAL A 7 4.82 5.28 -5.88
CA VAL A 7 4.57 4.88 -7.27
C VAL A 7 5.62 3.85 -7.66
N ALA A 8 5.19 2.65 -8.03
CA ALA A 8 6.04 1.53 -8.37
C ALA A 8 5.89 1.23 -9.87
N TYR A 9 6.93 1.51 -10.66
CA TYR A 9 6.96 1.23 -12.10
C TYR A 9 7.54 -0.14 -12.35
N ARG A 10 6.77 -1.02 -12.99
CA ARG A 10 7.18 -2.38 -13.31
C ARG A 10 8.23 -2.37 -14.41
N ARG A 11 9.24 -3.20 -14.24
CA ARG A 11 10.29 -3.48 -15.20
C ARG A 11 10.04 -4.79 -15.95
N PRO A 12 10.74 -5.02 -17.09
CA PRO A 12 10.64 -6.27 -17.84
C PRO A 12 11.04 -7.51 -17.03
N ASP A 13 11.90 -7.36 -16.01
CA ASP A 13 12.32 -8.41 -15.07
C ASP A 13 11.31 -8.65 -13.94
N HIS A 14 10.12 -8.05 -14.02
CA HIS A 14 9.03 -8.13 -13.04
C HIS A 14 9.30 -7.46 -11.69
N LEU A 15 10.43 -6.75 -11.55
CA LEU A 15 10.74 -5.91 -10.40
C LEU A 15 10.16 -4.50 -10.58
N PHE A 16 10.25 -3.68 -9.53
CA PHE A 16 9.72 -2.33 -9.52
C PHE A 16 10.79 -1.28 -9.23
N ASP A 17 10.72 -0.18 -9.96
CA ASP A 17 11.41 1.06 -9.61
C ASP A 17 10.44 1.98 -8.86
N LEU A 18 10.84 2.39 -7.66
CA LEU A 18 10.02 3.12 -6.72
C LEU A 18 10.28 4.62 -6.81
N ARG A 19 9.20 5.39 -6.81
CA ARG A 19 9.22 6.85 -6.85
C ARG A 19 8.20 7.42 -5.88
N TYR A 20 8.46 8.66 -5.46
CA TYR A 20 7.59 9.39 -4.55
C TYR A 20 6.64 10.32 -5.31
N SER A 21 5.45 10.55 -4.76
CA SER A 21 4.61 11.67 -5.14
C SER A 21 4.03 12.34 -3.90
N HIS A 22 4.23 13.66 -3.76
CA HIS A 22 3.73 14.38 -2.60
C HIS A 22 2.19 14.56 -2.62
N TRP A 23 1.59 14.69 -3.80
CA TRP A 23 0.15 14.92 -3.96
C TRP A 23 -0.58 13.75 -4.63
N GLY A 24 0.11 12.65 -4.88
CA GLY A 24 -0.40 11.53 -5.68
C GLY A 24 -1.65 10.87 -5.11
N ALA A 25 -1.87 10.91 -3.79
CA ALA A 25 -3.02 10.28 -3.16
C ALA A 25 -4.28 11.17 -3.13
N ALA A 26 -4.23 12.38 -3.69
CA ALA A 26 -5.38 13.29 -3.76
C ALA A 26 -6.43 12.72 -4.74
N ASN A 27 -7.55 12.23 -4.19
CA ASN A 27 -8.66 11.58 -4.91
C ASN A 27 -8.24 10.46 -5.89
N LEU A 28 -7.01 9.98 -5.74
CA LEU A 28 -6.35 9.06 -6.64
C LEU A 28 -6.19 9.50 -8.11
N GLU A 29 -6.34 10.79 -8.40
CA GLU A 29 -6.28 11.38 -9.76
C GLU A 29 -4.92 11.21 -10.46
N LEU A 30 -3.87 10.80 -9.75
CA LEU A 30 -2.57 10.51 -10.37
C LEU A 30 -2.65 9.38 -11.41
N ALA A 31 -3.57 8.43 -11.26
CA ALA A 31 -3.77 7.37 -12.24
C ALA A 31 -4.15 7.91 -13.63
N ASP A 32 -4.93 8.99 -13.69
CA ASP A 32 -5.37 9.60 -14.96
C ASP A 32 -4.29 10.47 -15.61
N ARG A 33 -3.16 10.69 -14.91
CA ARG A 33 -2.09 11.61 -15.36
C ARG A 33 -0.85 10.86 -15.84
N ILE A 34 -0.68 9.61 -15.43
CA ILE A 34 0.45 8.79 -15.85
C ILE A 34 0.03 8.03 -17.11
N ASP A 35 0.77 8.26 -18.19
CA ASP A 35 0.63 7.54 -19.45
C ASP A 35 2.00 7.46 -20.16
N ALA A 36 2.04 6.85 -21.35
CA ALA A 36 3.28 6.68 -22.10
C ALA A 36 3.94 8.00 -22.53
N ASP A 37 3.15 9.07 -22.74
CA ASP A 37 3.65 10.39 -23.13
C ASP A 37 4.06 11.23 -21.90
N SER A 38 3.46 10.95 -20.75
CA SER A 38 3.66 11.62 -19.46
C SER A 38 3.92 10.61 -18.33
N PRO A 39 5.03 9.84 -18.39
CA PRO A 39 5.27 8.73 -17.47
C PRO A 39 5.43 9.16 -16.02
N LEU A 40 5.69 10.44 -15.74
CA LEU A 40 5.80 11.00 -14.38
C LEU A 40 4.62 11.91 -14.01
N GLY A 41 3.48 11.81 -14.71
CA GLY A 41 2.29 12.62 -14.41
C GLY A 41 2.53 14.12 -14.54
N SER A 42 3.34 14.52 -15.52
CA SER A 42 3.78 15.91 -15.73
C SER A 42 4.46 16.51 -14.51
N GLY A 43 5.34 15.75 -13.86
CA GLY A 43 6.11 16.16 -12.67
C GLY A 43 5.37 15.99 -11.35
N THR A 44 4.22 15.33 -11.35
CA THR A 44 3.51 14.97 -10.10
C THR A 44 4.23 13.84 -9.37
N VAL A 45 4.87 12.94 -10.13
CA VAL A 45 5.80 11.94 -9.60
C VAL A 45 7.21 12.52 -9.66
N ASP A 46 7.95 12.35 -8.59
CA ASP A 46 9.34 12.78 -8.50
C ASP A 46 10.21 12.06 -9.55
N SER A 47 11.13 12.82 -10.15
CA SER A 47 12.12 12.29 -11.08
C SER A 47 13.18 11.43 -10.38
N ASP A 48 13.36 11.60 -9.07
CA ASP A 48 14.31 10.80 -8.30
C ASP A 48 13.77 9.39 -8.02
N VAL A 49 14.60 8.39 -8.26
CA VAL A 49 14.30 7.00 -7.93
C VAL A 49 14.65 6.78 -6.46
N LEU A 50 13.66 6.36 -5.67
CA LEU A 50 13.84 6.03 -4.26
C LEU A 50 14.59 4.70 -4.08
N ALA A 51 14.24 3.72 -4.90
CA ALA A 51 14.87 2.41 -4.98
C ALA A 51 14.55 1.77 -6.33
N ASP A 52 15.47 1.00 -6.88
CA ASP A 52 15.29 0.28 -8.13
C ASP A 52 15.27 -1.24 -7.88
N SER A 53 14.74 -1.99 -8.84
CA SER A 53 14.82 -3.46 -8.83
C SER A 53 14.20 -4.11 -7.57
N VAL A 54 13.06 -3.59 -7.08
CA VAL A 54 12.40 -4.04 -5.84
C VAL A 54 11.28 -5.04 -6.13
N ALA A 55 11.27 -6.19 -5.44
CA ALA A 55 10.16 -7.14 -5.52
C ALA A 55 8.88 -6.59 -4.82
N LEU A 56 7.68 -6.94 -5.29
CA LEU A 56 6.42 -6.41 -4.77
C LEU A 56 6.27 -6.57 -3.24
N ASP A 57 6.62 -7.74 -2.70
CA ASP A 57 6.61 -7.98 -1.25
C ASP A 57 7.49 -6.97 -0.49
N ARG A 58 8.66 -6.64 -1.04
CA ARG A 58 9.58 -5.65 -0.50
C ARG A 58 9.06 -4.23 -0.66
N VAL A 59 8.32 -3.92 -1.72
CA VAL A 59 7.63 -2.62 -1.84
C VAL A 59 6.73 -2.41 -0.63
N LEU A 60 5.92 -3.41 -0.26
CA LEU A 60 5.01 -3.32 0.87
C LEU A 60 5.75 -3.29 2.21
N THR A 61 6.68 -4.23 2.41
CA THR A 61 7.31 -4.45 3.72
C THR A 61 8.44 -3.48 4.04
N ASN A 62 9.15 -2.92 3.04
CA ASN A 62 10.32 -2.07 3.28
C ASN A 62 10.10 -0.60 2.91
N TYR A 63 9.19 -0.29 1.96
CA TYR A 63 9.07 1.07 1.40
C TYR A 63 7.71 1.72 1.62
N LEU A 64 6.63 0.95 1.65
CA LEU A 64 5.28 1.48 1.84
C LEU A 64 4.97 1.69 3.32
N ASP A 65 5.48 2.77 3.89
CA ASP A 65 5.12 3.18 5.26
C ASP A 65 3.63 3.57 5.34
N PRO A 66 2.76 2.81 6.04
CA PRO A 66 1.34 3.11 6.14
C PRO A 66 1.04 4.37 6.97
N CYS A 67 1.94 4.79 7.87
CA CYS A 67 1.78 6.03 8.62
C CYS A 67 2.03 7.27 7.74
N THR A 68 2.81 7.11 6.67
CA THR A 68 3.25 8.20 5.80
C THR A 68 2.47 8.24 4.50
N HIS A 69 2.38 7.10 3.81
CA HIS A 69 1.77 6.96 2.50
C HIS A 69 0.26 6.76 2.63
N GLU A 70 -0.47 7.47 1.79
CA GLU A 70 -1.93 7.39 1.68
C GLU A 70 -2.36 6.60 0.44
N ALA A 71 -1.48 6.40 -0.54
CA ALA A 71 -1.76 5.59 -1.73
C ALA A 71 -0.53 4.85 -2.26
N LEU A 72 -0.78 3.75 -2.98
CA LEU A 72 0.20 3.01 -3.78
C LEU A 72 -0.31 2.92 -5.21
N TYR A 73 0.56 3.18 -6.18
CA TYR A 73 0.29 2.96 -7.60
C TYR A 73 1.23 1.89 -8.13
N LEU A 74 0.68 0.86 -8.77
CA LEU A 74 1.46 -0.10 -9.55
C LEU A 74 1.25 0.22 -11.02
N VAL A 75 2.33 0.63 -11.70
CA VAL A 75 2.31 1.00 -13.11
C VAL A 75 2.94 -0.15 -13.90
N SER A 76 2.21 -0.74 -14.85
CA SER A 76 2.75 -1.79 -15.72
C SER A 76 3.73 -1.21 -16.75
N THR A 77 4.43 -2.09 -17.48
CA THR A 77 5.28 -1.68 -18.61
C THR A 77 4.50 -1.03 -19.75
N ASP A 78 3.20 -1.31 -19.83
CA ASP A 78 2.26 -0.78 -20.83
C ASP A 78 1.44 0.41 -20.29
N PHE A 79 1.80 0.93 -19.11
CA PHE A 79 1.11 2.02 -18.41
C PHE A 79 -0.33 1.70 -17.96
N ASP A 80 -0.66 0.42 -17.79
CA ASP A 80 -1.85 0.04 -17.02
C ASP A 80 -1.58 0.31 -15.54
N ILE A 81 -2.51 0.98 -14.87
CA ILE A 81 -2.33 1.42 -13.48
C ILE A 81 -3.32 0.73 -12.57
N ARG A 82 -2.81 0.09 -11.52
CA ARG A 82 -3.61 -0.34 -10.38
C ARG A 82 -3.40 0.62 -9.22
N SER A 83 -4.50 1.18 -8.73
CA SER A 83 -4.51 2.17 -7.67
C SER A 83 -4.94 1.55 -6.36
N TYR A 84 -4.17 1.78 -5.30
CA TYR A 84 -4.46 1.23 -3.98
C TYR A 84 -4.52 2.33 -2.93
N ARG A 85 -5.52 2.25 -2.07
CA ARG A 85 -5.60 3.05 -0.85
C ARG A 85 -4.81 2.38 0.25
N VAL A 86 -3.96 3.15 0.94
CA VAL A 86 -3.18 2.64 2.07
C VAL A 86 -3.95 2.92 3.37
N CYS A 87 -4.18 1.87 4.14
CA CYS A 87 -4.89 1.88 5.40
C CYS A 87 -3.92 1.64 6.56
N TRP A 88 -3.69 2.67 7.38
CA TRP A 88 -2.87 2.53 8.59
C TRP A 88 -3.67 1.90 9.74
N LEU A 89 -3.27 0.73 10.20
CA LEU A 89 -4.05 -0.09 11.13
C LEU A 89 -3.67 0.13 12.60
N GLU A 90 -2.88 1.17 12.90
CA GLU A 90 -2.40 1.49 14.25
C GLU A 90 -3.00 2.79 14.79
N TRP A 91 -2.96 2.95 16.12
CA TRP A 91 -3.32 4.19 16.85
C TRP A 91 -2.11 4.84 17.54
N GLY A 92 -0.89 4.38 17.23
CA GLY A 92 0.37 4.87 17.80
C GLY A 92 0.90 6.14 17.14
N ASP A 93 2.15 6.52 17.42
CA ASP A 93 2.84 7.66 16.81
C ASP A 93 3.75 7.26 15.62
N GLY A 94 3.67 6.00 15.19
CA GLY A 94 4.41 5.45 14.04
C GLY A 94 5.86 5.02 14.34
N ARG A 95 6.29 5.03 15.61
CA ARG A 95 7.68 4.67 16.00
C ARG A 95 7.95 3.17 16.11
N GLU A 96 6.91 2.35 16.12
CA GLU A 96 6.99 0.91 16.08
C GLU A 96 6.48 0.46 14.71
N GLN A 97 7.33 -0.20 13.93
CA GLN A 97 7.02 -0.95 12.70
C GLN A 97 5.52 -1.07 12.41
N GLY A 98 5.05 -0.40 11.35
CA GLY A 98 3.63 -0.12 11.16
C GLY A 98 2.86 -1.28 10.53
N ARG A 99 1.72 -1.65 11.13
CA ARG A 99 0.76 -2.52 10.46
C ARG A 99 -0.07 -1.72 9.45
N GLY A 100 -0.10 -2.19 8.21
CA GLY A 100 -0.80 -1.55 7.11
C GLY A 100 -1.69 -2.52 6.37
N ALA A 101 -2.60 -1.99 5.57
CA ALA A 101 -3.27 -2.73 4.51
C ALA A 101 -3.33 -1.89 3.25
N ILE A 102 -3.42 -2.55 2.09
CA ILE A 102 -3.77 -1.93 0.82
C ILE A 102 -5.12 -2.45 0.36
N VAL A 103 -5.95 -1.57 -0.18
CA VAL A 103 -7.24 -1.92 -0.78
C VAL A 103 -7.24 -1.36 -2.20
N GLU A 104 -7.51 -2.20 -3.19
CA GLU A 104 -7.57 -1.76 -4.58
C GLU A 104 -8.79 -0.87 -4.81
N ILE A 105 -8.57 0.28 -5.45
CA ILE A 105 -9.64 1.16 -5.92
C ILE A 105 -9.81 0.90 -7.42
N GLY A 106 -10.62 -0.13 -7.69
CA GLY A 106 -11.07 -0.49 -9.03
C GLY A 106 -12.36 0.25 -9.42
N PRO A 107 -12.94 -0.07 -10.59
CA PRO A 107 -14.14 0.60 -11.11
C PRO A 107 -15.36 0.46 -10.19
N ASP A 108 -15.47 -0.65 -9.46
CA ASP A 108 -16.59 -0.95 -8.57
C ASP A 108 -16.35 -0.49 -7.12
N THR A 109 -15.15 0.04 -6.82
CA THR A 109 -14.77 0.44 -5.46
C THR A 109 -14.57 1.95 -5.39
N SER A 110 -15.34 2.61 -4.53
CA SER A 110 -15.22 4.06 -4.31
C SER A 110 -14.19 4.38 -3.23
N ASP A 111 -13.12 5.13 -3.58
CA ASP A 111 -12.13 5.62 -2.60
C ASP A 111 -12.81 6.43 -1.48
N ARG A 112 -13.84 7.20 -1.83
CA ARG A 112 -14.58 8.01 -0.86
C ARG A 112 -15.33 7.12 0.13
N GLU A 113 -16.02 6.09 -0.35
CA GLU A 113 -16.77 5.18 0.53
C GLU A 113 -15.83 4.38 1.42
N LEU A 114 -14.72 3.86 0.87
CA LEU A 114 -13.68 3.20 1.64
C LEU A 114 -13.11 4.14 2.71
N SER A 115 -12.76 5.37 2.33
CA SER A 115 -12.19 6.36 3.24
C SER A 115 -13.16 6.73 4.37
N ILE A 116 -14.46 6.85 4.09
CA ILE A 116 -15.48 7.11 5.11
C ILE A 116 -15.61 5.91 6.05
N TRP A 117 -15.78 4.71 5.50
CA TRP A 117 -15.94 3.48 6.27
C TRP A 117 -14.72 3.22 7.18
N PHE A 118 -13.52 3.36 6.63
CA PHE A 118 -12.28 3.09 7.36
C PHE A 118 -12.09 4.08 8.51
N ARG A 119 -12.29 5.38 8.24
CA ARG A 119 -12.18 6.43 9.28
C ARG A 119 -13.23 6.23 10.38
N ALA A 120 -14.49 5.98 10.01
CA ALA A 120 -15.55 5.76 10.98
C ALA A 120 -15.26 4.55 11.88
N THR A 121 -14.86 3.42 11.27
CA THR A 121 -14.51 2.20 12.01
C THR A 121 -13.33 2.43 12.95
N LYS A 122 -12.28 3.11 12.47
CA LYS A 122 -11.09 3.41 13.26
C LYS A 122 -11.36 4.37 14.41
N THR A 123 -12.26 5.34 14.23
CA THR A 123 -12.72 6.25 15.29
C THR A 123 -13.49 5.50 16.37
N VAL A 124 -14.46 4.65 16.00
CA VAL A 124 -15.22 3.85 16.98
C VAL A 124 -14.30 2.94 17.78
N LEU A 125 -13.35 2.27 17.11
CA LEU A 125 -12.36 1.44 17.80
C LEU A 125 -11.45 2.26 18.72
N ALA A 126 -11.08 3.48 18.35
CA ALA A 126 -10.32 4.38 19.22
C ALA A 126 -11.10 4.67 20.51
N ASP A 127 -12.37 5.03 20.40
CA ASP A 127 -13.22 5.32 21.56
C ASP A 127 -13.33 4.10 22.49
N VAL A 128 -13.50 2.90 21.93
CA VAL A 128 -13.58 1.65 22.69
C VAL A 128 -12.26 1.29 23.38
N ILE A 129 -11.11 1.58 22.75
CA ILE A 129 -9.79 1.46 23.36
C ILE A 129 -9.64 2.44 24.53
N GLU A 130 -10.02 3.71 24.33
CA GLU A 130 -9.91 4.76 25.36
C GLU A 130 -10.80 4.47 26.57
N MET A 131 -11.98 3.89 26.35
CA MET A 131 -12.86 3.40 27.42
C MET A 131 -12.31 2.17 28.15
N GLY A 132 -11.22 1.56 27.67
CA GLY A 132 -10.63 0.35 28.23
C GLY A 132 -11.45 -0.92 27.99
N ALA A 133 -12.47 -0.86 27.14
CA ALA A 133 -13.34 -1.99 26.82
C ALA A 133 -12.67 -3.00 25.88
N LEU A 134 -11.64 -2.57 25.14
CA LEU A 134 -10.87 -3.42 24.24
C LEU A 134 -9.39 -3.02 24.24
N SER A 135 -8.49 -3.99 24.11
CA SER A 135 -7.06 -3.70 23.97
C SER A 135 -6.73 -3.22 22.55
N ARG A 136 -5.67 -2.41 22.40
CA ARG A 136 -5.20 -1.96 21.07
C ARG A 136 -4.95 -3.13 20.11
N ARG A 137 -4.31 -4.20 20.59
CA ARG A 137 -4.04 -5.40 19.81
C ARG A 137 -5.33 -6.07 19.31
N ALA A 138 -6.34 -6.19 20.17
CA ALA A 138 -7.63 -6.75 19.76
C ALA A 138 -8.34 -5.85 18.73
N ALA A 139 -8.24 -4.52 18.87
CA ALA A 139 -8.84 -3.58 17.91
C ALA A 139 -8.17 -3.66 16.55
N GLN A 140 -6.84 -3.77 16.55
CA GLN A 140 -6.05 -3.99 15.35
C GLN A 140 -6.44 -5.31 14.67
N THR A 141 -6.46 -6.43 15.39
CA THR A 141 -6.86 -7.72 14.82
C THR A 141 -8.28 -7.68 14.25
N TYR A 142 -9.21 -7.00 14.93
CA TYR A 142 -10.56 -6.80 14.41
C TYR A 142 -10.57 -5.96 13.13
N LEU A 143 -9.82 -4.85 13.09
CA LEU A 143 -9.75 -3.98 11.92
C LEU A 143 -9.07 -4.67 10.74
N GLU A 144 -8.00 -5.44 10.96
CA GLU A 144 -7.36 -6.30 9.96
C GLU A 144 -8.38 -7.24 9.32
N ALA A 145 -9.14 -7.97 10.14
CA ALA A 145 -10.16 -8.90 9.65
C ALA A 145 -11.23 -8.18 8.82
N ARG A 146 -11.72 -7.02 9.28
CA ARG A 146 -12.73 -6.25 8.53
C ARG A 146 -12.20 -5.69 7.22
N VAL A 147 -10.95 -5.23 7.17
CA VAL A 147 -10.34 -4.78 5.92
C VAL A 147 -10.18 -5.94 4.94
N ALA A 148 -9.74 -7.11 5.41
CA ALA A 148 -9.59 -8.29 4.55
C ALA A 148 -10.95 -8.81 4.05
N GLU A 149 -11.93 -8.98 4.94
CA GLU A 149 -13.22 -9.62 4.60
C GLU A 149 -14.20 -8.68 3.89
N ASP A 150 -14.30 -7.41 4.33
CA ASP A 150 -15.33 -6.49 3.81
C ASP A 150 -14.85 -5.67 2.61
N LYS A 151 -13.52 -5.58 2.41
CA LYS A 151 -12.88 -4.71 1.42
C LYS A 151 -11.85 -5.42 0.54
N ASP A 152 -11.70 -6.74 0.68
CA ASP A 152 -10.69 -7.53 -0.05
C ASP A 152 -9.27 -6.94 0.08
N GLY A 153 -8.97 -6.41 1.28
CA GLY A 153 -7.72 -5.72 1.55
C GLY A 153 -6.57 -6.67 1.87
N HIS A 154 -5.39 -6.36 1.36
CA HIS A 154 -4.17 -7.09 1.65
C HIS A 154 -3.41 -6.46 2.82
N VAL A 155 -3.30 -7.19 3.93
CA VAL A 155 -2.62 -6.74 5.16
C VAL A 155 -1.12 -7.05 5.10
N TYR A 156 -0.28 -6.11 5.52
CA TYR A 156 1.18 -6.26 5.56
C TYR A 156 1.79 -5.63 6.82
N THR A 157 3.03 -6.00 7.13
CA THR A 157 3.83 -5.36 8.20
C THR A 157 4.96 -4.57 7.56
N TYR A 158 4.95 -3.26 7.76
CA TYR A 158 6.05 -2.38 7.38
C TYR A 158 7.20 -2.48 8.40
N ARG A 159 8.39 -2.77 7.89
CA ARG A 159 9.63 -2.96 8.63
C ARG A 159 10.66 -1.85 8.37
N GLY A 160 10.46 -1.05 7.32
CA GLY A 160 11.38 -0.02 6.87
C GLY A 160 12.59 -0.57 6.11
N THR A 161 13.39 0.33 5.57
CA THR A 161 14.57 0.01 4.74
C THR A 161 15.74 -0.50 5.55
N ASP A 162 15.84 -0.12 6.84
CA ASP A 162 16.93 -0.51 7.75
C ASP A 162 16.73 -1.88 8.38
N ALA A 163 15.63 -2.58 8.05
CA ALA A 163 15.42 -3.96 8.45
C ALA A 163 16.35 -4.88 7.65
N THR A 164 17.63 -4.90 8.03
CA THR A 164 18.67 -5.81 7.60
C THR A 164 18.35 -7.24 8.05
N GLY A 165 17.45 -7.89 7.32
CA GLY A 165 17.55 -9.33 7.12
C GLY A 165 18.58 -9.59 6.02
N GLU A 166 19.87 -9.44 6.33
CA GLU A 166 20.95 -10.08 5.54
C GLU A 166 20.85 -11.60 5.75
N GLU A 167 19.81 -12.23 5.20
CA GLU A 167 19.95 -13.58 4.70
C GLU A 167 20.05 -13.45 3.18
N GLU A 168 21.12 -14.02 2.62
CA GLU A 168 21.35 -14.10 1.18
C GLU A 168 20.07 -14.56 0.48
N TYR A 169 19.35 -13.60 -0.12
CA TYR A 169 18.07 -13.85 -0.75
C TYR A 169 18.32 -14.64 -2.03
N VAL A 170 18.01 -15.93 -1.97
CA VAL A 170 17.83 -16.77 -3.16
C VAL A 170 16.35 -16.68 -3.52
N PRO A 171 15.97 -15.98 -4.60
CA PRO A 171 14.57 -15.94 -5.03
C PRO A 171 14.08 -17.36 -5.27
N THR A 172 12.97 -17.73 -4.63
CA THR A 172 12.26 -18.95 -5.01
C THR A 172 11.61 -18.63 -6.36
N PRO A 173 11.96 -19.35 -7.45
CA PRO A 173 11.30 -19.14 -8.73
C PRO A 173 9.81 -19.47 -8.56
N ASP A 174 8.95 -18.56 -9.01
CA ASP A 174 7.50 -18.77 -9.03
C ASP A 174 7.20 -20.06 -9.80
N GLN A 175 6.84 -21.11 -9.08
CA GLN A 175 6.16 -22.26 -9.66
C GLN A 175 4.68 -21.89 -9.71
N TRP A 176 4.17 -21.70 -10.92
CA TRP A 176 2.74 -21.68 -11.15
C TRP A 176 2.19 -23.05 -10.72
N ILE A 177 1.03 -23.04 -10.05
CA ILE A 177 0.20 -24.23 -9.94
C ILE A 177 -0.20 -24.58 -11.37
N ASP A 178 0.33 -25.68 -11.90
CA ASP A 178 -0.09 -26.21 -13.19
C ASP A 178 -1.61 -26.42 -13.15
N GLU A 179 -2.30 -25.89 -14.17
CA GLU A 179 -3.72 -26.16 -14.46
C GLU A 179 -3.89 -27.62 -14.90
N GLU A 180 -3.60 -28.58 -14.03
CA GLU A 180 -3.79 -30.01 -14.32
C GLU A 180 -3.91 -30.88 -13.04
N GLU A 181 -4.66 -30.44 -12.04
CA GLU A 181 -5.32 -31.37 -11.11
C GLU A 181 -6.77 -30.95 -10.89
N TRP A 182 -7.66 -31.77 -11.48
CA TRP A 182 -9.10 -31.82 -11.29
C TRP A 182 -9.46 -32.33 -9.89
#